data_AF-A0A8J7VVD3-F1
#
_entry.id   AF-A0A8J7VVD3-F1
#
_cell.length_a   1.000
_cell.length_b   1.000
_cell.length_c   1.000
_cell.angle_alpha   90.00
_cell.angle_beta   90.00
_cell.angle_gamma   90.00
#
_symmetry.space_group_name_H-M   'P 1'
#
loop_
_entity.id
_entity.type
_entity.pdbx_description
1 polymer ?
#
loop_
_entity_poly.entity_id
_entity_poly.type
_entity_poly.pdbx_seq_one_letter_code
_entity_poly.pdbx_strand_id
1 'polypeptide(L)'
;LRGAQTASELFARGERLAKLSDLDEARHCLERLAAREPALVVNVGRGAGQREDRWMHLLAGPVEVEAVRAAAPASGPARGALDARVEALEAEVARLRELVERVAGQPPDL
;
A
#
# COMPACT_ATOMS: atom_id res chain seq x y z
N LEU A 1 6.80 -2.67 -1.41
CA LEU A 1 7.43 -2.38 -0.10
C LEU A 1 6.64 -1.36 0.73
N ARG A 2 6.20 -0.21 0.18
CA ARG A 2 5.54 0.86 0.96
C ARG A 2 4.31 1.48 0.27
N GLY A 3 3.74 0.79 -0.72
CA GLY A 3 2.59 1.30 -1.49
C GLY A 3 2.86 2.61 -2.21
N ALA A 4 1.81 3.40 -2.42
CA ALA A 4 1.85 4.67 -3.11
C ALA A 4 2.51 5.76 -2.26
N GLN A 5 3.54 6.42 -2.79
CA GLN A 5 4.40 7.37 -2.07
C GLN A 5 4.54 8.67 -2.84
N THR A 6 4.81 9.78 -2.15
CA THR A 6 5.13 11.06 -2.81
C THR A 6 6.54 11.03 -3.41
N ALA A 7 6.83 11.97 -4.32
CA ALA A 7 8.19 12.13 -4.85
C ALA A 7 9.21 12.42 -3.73
N SER A 8 8.82 13.22 -2.72
CA SER A 8 9.65 13.56 -1.56
C SER A 8 9.98 12.33 -0.71
N GLU A 9 8.99 11.47 -0.46
CA GLU A 9 9.20 10.19 0.23
C GLU A 9 10.11 9.25 -0.56
N LEU A 10 9.92 9.15 -1.87
CA LEU A 10 10.73 8.29 -2.74
C LEU A 10 12.18 8.76 -2.80
N PHE A 11 12.41 10.06 -2.91
CA PHE A 11 13.76 10.67 -2.88
C PHE A 11 14.47 10.35 -1.56
N ALA A 12 13.85 10.63 -0.42
CA ALA A 12 14.46 10.40 0.89
C ALA A 12 14.66 8.91 1.21
N ARG A 13 13.71 8.04 0.83
CA ARG A 13 13.76 6.59 1.17
C ARG A 13 14.58 5.77 0.18
N GLY A 14 14.78 6.28 -1.05
CA GLY A 14 15.46 5.62 -2.15
C GLY A 14 16.95 5.91 -2.25
N GLU A 15 17.48 6.83 -1.45
CA GLU A 15 18.87 7.33 -1.53
C GLU A 15 19.93 6.21 -1.57
N ARG A 16 19.74 5.15 -0.79
CA ARG A 16 20.67 3.99 -0.75
C ARG A 16 20.63 3.11 -2.01
N LEU A 17 19.58 3.21 -2.81
CA LEU A 17 19.39 2.43 -4.03
C LEU A 17 19.80 3.22 -5.29
N ALA A 18 19.50 4.51 -5.31
CA ALA A 18 19.86 5.40 -6.40
C ALA A 18 20.16 6.80 -5.84
N LYS A 19 21.31 7.36 -6.25
CA LYS A 19 21.66 8.75 -5.94
C LYS A 19 21.03 9.65 -6.98
N LEU A 20 20.06 10.44 -6.53
CA LEU A 20 19.46 11.53 -7.29
C LEU A 20 19.99 12.86 -6.73
N SER A 21 20.25 13.84 -7.57
CA SER A 21 20.79 15.15 -7.20
C SER A 21 19.82 15.95 -6.34
N ASP A 22 18.54 15.89 -6.68
CA ASP A 22 17.48 16.67 -6.06
C ASP A 22 16.09 16.04 -6.29
N LEU A 23 15.09 16.69 -5.70
CA LEU A 23 13.71 16.25 -5.78
C LEU A 23 13.12 16.40 -7.19
N ASP A 24 13.62 17.32 -8.01
CA ASP A 24 13.12 17.52 -9.36
C ASP A 24 13.65 16.43 -10.30
N GLU A 25 14.88 15.94 -10.09
CA GLU A 25 15.35 14.73 -10.77
C GLU A 25 14.47 13.52 -10.42
N ALA A 26 14.07 13.38 -9.14
CA ALA A 26 13.15 12.30 -8.74
C ALA A 26 11.79 12.39 -9.46
N ARG A 27 11.23 13.60 -9.59
CA ARG A 27 9.99 13.84 -10.36
C ARG A 27 10.18 13.48 -11.83
N HIS A 28 11.27 13.92 -12.44
CA HIS A 28 11.56 13.63 -13.84
C HIS A 28 11.74 12.13 -14.10
N CYS A 29 12.41 11.41 -13.19
CA CYS A 29 12.50 9.95 -13.25
C CYS A 29 11.12 9.29 -13.22
N LEU A 30 10.20 9.75 -12.36
CA LEU A 30 8.84 9.21 -12.26
C LEU A 30 8.04 9.45 -13.54
N GLU A 31 8.11 10.66 -14.10
CA GLU A 31 7.48 10.99 -15.38
C GLU A 31 8.01 10.09 -16.51
N ARG A 32 9.32 9.89 -16.59
CA ARG A 32 9.94 8.98 -17.56
C ARG A 32 9.50 7.54 -17.38
N LEU A 33 9.33 7.07 -16.15
CA LEU A 33 8.85 5.71 -15.86
C LEU A 33 7.37 5.53 -16.21
N ALA A 34 6.56 6.58 -16.10
CA ALA A 34 5.15 6.58 -16.51
C ALA A 34 4.99 6.66 -18.04
N ALA A 35 5.89 7.36 -18.73
CA ALA A 35 5.88 7.48 -20.19
C ALA A 35 6.46 6.26 -20.94
N ARG A 36 6.87 5.21 -20.23
CA ARG A 36 7.35 3.96 -20.86
C ARG A 36 6.21 3.15 -21.45
N GLU A 37 6.55 2.27 -22.39
CA GLU A 37 5.64 1.25 -22.94
C GLU A 37 6.24 -0.14 -22.71
N PRO A 38 5.71 -0.96 -21.76
CA PRO A 38 4.62 -0.62 -20.83
C PRO A 38 5.05 0.35 -19.72
N ALA A 39 4.10 1.15 -19.23
CA ALA A 39 4.33 2.06 -18.11
C ALA A 39 4.70 1.27 -16.85
N LEU A 40 5.64 1.80 -16.06
CA LEU A 40 6.12 1.12 -14.85
C LEU A 40 5.56 1.71 -13.56
N VAL A 41 5.12 2.96 -13.62
CA VAL A 41 4.48 3.68 -12.51
C VAL A 41 3.30 4.49 -13.02
N VAL A 42 2.39 4.86 -12.12
CA VAL A 42 1.26 5.74 -12.39
C VAL A 42 1.18 6.80 -11.29
N ASN A 43 0.89 8.04 -11.67
CA ASN A 43 0.51 9.09 -10.73
C ASN A 43 -0.94 8.83 -10.29
N VAL A 44 -1.13 8.52 -9.02
CA VAL A 44 -2.47 8.29 -8.45
C VAL A 44 -3.12 9.58 -7.96
N GLY A 45 -2.48 10.73 -8.14
CA GLY A 45 -2.91 12.03 -7.65
C GLY A 45 -2.77 12.18 -6.13
N ARG A 46 -3.08 13.38 -5.65
CA ARG A 46 -3.16 13.67 -4.21
C ARG A 46 -4.41 13.06 -3.55
N GLY A 47 -4.22 12.61 -2.31
CA GLY A 47 -5.32 12.23 -1.42
C GLY A 47 -6.02 13.44 -0.80
N ALA A 48 -7.17 13.22 -0.15
CA ALA A 48 -7.92 14.29 0.51
C ALA A 48 -7.08 14.98 1.59
N GLY A 49 -7.00 16.32 1.54
CA GLY A 49 -6.21 17.12 2.49
C GLY A 49 -4.69 17.10 2.26
N GLN A 50 -4.20 16.39 1.24
CA GLN A 50 -2.77 16.30 0.93
C GLN A 50 -2.35 17.30 -0.15
N ARG A 51 -1.11 17.79 -0.07
CA ARG A 51 -0.57 18.81 -0.98
C ARG A 51 0.22 18.23 -2.16
N GLU A 52 0.71 17.00 -2.03
CA GLU A 52 1.56 16.34 -3.02
C GLU A 52 0.87 15.13 -3.65
N ASP A 53 1.16 14.91 -4.94
CA ASP A 53 0.76 13.72 -5.67
C ASP A 53 1.54 12.48 -5.21
N ARG A 54 0.92 11.32 -5.38
CA ARG A 54 1.51 10.02 -5.04
C ARG A 54 1.70 9.18 -6.30
N TRP A 55 2.68 8.29 -6.24
CA TRP A 55 3.07 7.41 -7.33
C TRP A 55 3.01 5.95 -6.88
N MET A 56 2.44 5.09 -7.73
CA MET A 56 2.31 3.65 -7.49
C MET A 56 2.96 2.87 -8.64
N HIS A 57 3.61 1.75 -8.35
CA HIS A 57 4.17 0.89 -9.39
C HIS A 57 3.07 0.06 -10.09
N LEU A 58 3.28 -0.27 -11.36
CA LEU A 58 2.42 -1.16 -12.17
C LEU A 58 2.98 -2.59 -12.28
N LEU A 59 4.09 -2.86 -11.58
CA LEU A 59 4.81 -4.14 -11.64
C LEU A 59 4.03 -5.35 -11.05
N ALA A 60 2.92 -5.11 -10.35
CA ALA A 60 2.06 -6.16 -9.79
C ALA A 60 0.69 -6.22 -10.48
N GLY A 61 0.58 -5.65 -11.68
CA GLY A 61 -0.65 -5.56 -12.44
C GLY A 61 -1.27 -4.16 -12.42
N PRO A 62 -2.47 -4.02 -13.02
CA PRO A 62 -3.19 -2.75 -13.10
C PRO A 62 -3.50 -2.17 -11.72
N VAL A 63 -3.49 -0.84 -11.62
CA VAL A 63 -3.80 -0.11 -10.39
C VAL A 63 -5.11 0.62 -10.55
N GLU A 64 -6.07 0.30 -9.68
CA GLU A 64 -7.32 1.06 -9.53
C GLU A 64 -7.03 2.38 -8.80
N VAL A 65 -6.77 3.44 -9.56
CA VAL A 65 -6.31 4.74 -9.04
C VAL A 65 -7.24 5.29 -7.97
N GLU A 66 -8.56 5.23 -8.19
CA GLU A 66 -9.53 5.80 -7.25
C GLU A 66 -9.56 5.05 -5.92
N ALA A 67 -9.39 3.72 -5.94
CA ALA A 67 -9.27 2.92 -4.72
C ALA A 67 -7.99 3.27 -3.93
N VAL A 68 -6.87 3.51 -4.62
CA VAL A 68 -5.62 3.93 -3.97
C VAL A 68 -5.73 5.32 -3.36
N ARG A 69 -6.42 6.26 -4.02
CA ARG A 69 -6.66 7.61 -3.50
C ARG A 69 -7.53 7.57 -2.24
N ALA A 70 -8.58 6.75 -2.23
CA ALA A 70 -9.46 6.57 -1.08
C ALA A 70 -8.75 5.90 0.11
N ALA A 71 -7.84 4.96 -0.15
CA ALA A 71 -7.06 4.27 0.86
C ALA A 71 -5.81 5.04 1.34
N ALA A 72 -5.51 6.20 0.75
CA ALA A 72 -4.30 6.94 1.06
C ALA A 72 -4.29 7.36 2.54
N PRO A 73 -3.25 6.98 3.32
CA PRO A 73 -3.17 7.38 4.71
C PRO A 73 -3.05 8.91 4.78
N ALA A 74 -3.91 9.54 5.59
CA ALA A 74 -3.60 10.85 6.14
C ALA A 74 -2.23 10.72 6.82
N SER A 75 -1.31 11.64 6.56
CA SER A 75 0.00 11.69 7.20
C SER A 75 -0.20 11.97 8.70
N GLY A 76 -0.40 10.89 9.46
CA GLY A 76 -0.71 10.79 10.87
C GLY A 76 -0.67 9.30 11.26
N PRO A 77 -0.53 8.93 12.54
CA PRO A 77 -0.16 7.57 12.92
C PRO A 77 -1.26 6.59 12.52
N ALA A 78 -0.99 5.80 11.46
CA ALA A 78 -1.81 4.69 10.99
C ALA A 78 -1.92 3.53 12.01
N ARG A 79 -1.49 3.74 13.26
CA ARG A 79 -1.49 2.75 14.33
C ARG A 79 -2.92 2.33 14.65
N GLY A 80 -3.83 3.27 14.91
CA GLY A 80 -5.20 2.94 15.29
C GLY A 80 -6.01 2.16 14.25
N ALA A 81 -5.78 2.41 12.96
CA ALA A 81 -6.44 1.65 11.88
C ALA A 81 -5.83 0.25 11.71
N LEU A 82 -4.53 0.09 11.95
CA LEU A 82 -3.87 -1.20 11.97
C LEU A 82 -4.25 -2.00 13.22
N ASP A 83 -4.30 -1.36 14.38
CA ASP A 83 -4.67 -1.95 15.66
C ASP A 83 -6.11 -2.50 15.59
N ALA A 84 -7.07 -1.70 15.08
CA ALA A 84 -8.45 -2.16 14.87
C ALA A 84 -8.56 -3.35 13.89
N ARG A 85 -7.70 -3.38 12.85
CA ARG A 85 -7.66 -4.50 11.91
C ARG A 85 -7.03 -5.75 12.53
N VAL A 86 -6.02 -5.58 13.37
CA VAL A 86 -5.40 -6.68 14.12
C VAL A 86 -6.40 -7.27 15.10
N GLU A 87 -7.09 -6.45 15.89
CA GLU A 87 -8.13 -6.91 16.82
C GLU A 87 -9.24 -7.70 16.08
N ALA A 88 -9.72 -7.20 14.95
CA ALA A 88 -10.74 -7.89 14.15
C ALA A 88 -10.26 -9.25 13.63
N LEU A 89 -8.99 -9.34 13.19
CA LEU A 89 -8.39 -10.58 12.73
C LEU A 89 -8.14 -11.57 13.88
N GLU A 90 -7.71 -11.09 15.04
CA GLU A 90 -7.53 -11.93 16.24
C GLU A 90 -8.86 -12.55 16.70
N ALA A 91 -9.95 -11.76 16.69
CA ALA A 91 -11.29 -12.26 16.99
C ALA A 91 -11.77 -13.30 15.97
N GLU A 92 -11.47 -13.11 14.68
CA GLU A 92 -11.83 -14.09 13.65
C GLU A 92 -11.01 -15.38 13.79
N VAL A 93 -9.72 -15.28 14.07
CA VAL A 93 -8.87 -16.45 14.33
C VAL A 93 -9.35 -17.22 15.55
N ALA A 94 -9.78 -16.54 16.62
CA ALA A 94 -10.36 -17.20 17.79
C ALA A 94 -11.63 -17.98 17.43
N ARG A 95 -12.57 -17.35 16.70
CA ARG A 95 -13.80 -18.02 16.22
C ARG A 95 -13.49 -19.24 15.34
N LEU A 96 -12.55 -19.10 14.41
CA LEU A 96 -12.17 -20.18 13.52
C LEU A 96 -11.51 -21.34 14.26
N ARG A 97 -10.68 -21.06 15.28
CA ARG A 97 -10.09 -22.11 16.13
C ARG A 97 -11.15 -22.89 16.89
N GLU A 98 -12.12 -22.21 17.50
CA GLU A 98 -13.24 -22.87 18.19
C GLU A 98 -14.08 -23.73 17.24
N LEU A 99 -14.31 -23.26 16.00
CA LEU A 99 -15.04 -24.03 15.00
C LEU A 99 -14.24 -25.27 14.56
N VAL A 100 -12.94 -25.12 14.34
CA VAL A 100 -12.05 -26.24 13.99
C VAL A 100 -12.00 -27.27 15.11
N GLU A 101 -11.88 -26.86 16.36
CA GLU A 101 -11.92 -27.77 17.52
C GLU A 101 -13.26 -28.50 17.61
N ARG A 102 -14.36 -27.80 17.37
CA ARG A 102 -15.70 -28.41 17.35
C ARG A 102 -15.85 -29.47 16.26
N VAL A 103 -15.40 -29.15 15.03
CA VAL A 103 -15.47 -30.08 13.90
C VAL A 103 -14.50 -31.25 14.07
N ALA A 104 -13.29 -31.00 14.59
CA ALA A 104 -12.29 -32.03 14.84
C ALA A 104 -12.64 -32.93 16.03
N GLY A 105 -13.41 -32.42 17.00
CA GLY A 105 -13.93 -33.18 18.14
C GLY A 105 -15.21 -33.96 17.86
N GLN A 106 -15.84 -33.75 16.69
CA GLN A 106 -17.02 -34.51 16.29
C GLN A 106 -16.55 -35.83 15.64
N PRO A 107 -16.86 -37.00 16.21
CA PRO A 107 -16.56 -38.25 15.54
C PRO A 107 -17.28 -38.29 14.18
N PRO A 108 -16.66 -38.87 13.14
CA PRO A 108 -17.33 -38.99 11.84
C PRO A 108 -18.62 -39.79 12.04
N ASP A 109 -19.76 -39.21 11.64
CA ASP A 109 -21.04 -39.91 11.58
C ASP A 109 -20.84 -41.15 10.68
N LEU A 110 -20.86 -42.34 11.29
CA LEU A 110 -20.93 -43.65 10.64
C LEU A 110 -22.31 -44.27 10.90
#